data_AF-A0AAV3RFA9-F1
#
_entry.id   AF-A0AAV3RFA9-F1
#
_cell.length_a   1.000
_cell.length_b   1.000
_cell.length_c   1.000
_cell.angle_alpha   90.00
_cell.angle_beta   90.00
_cell.angle_gamma   90.00
#
_symmetry.space_group_name_H-M   'P 1'
#
loop_
_entity.id
_entity.type
_entity.pdbx_description
1 polymer ?
#
loop_
_entity_poly.entity_id
_entity_poly.type
_entity_poly.pdbx_seq_one_letter_code
_entity_poly.pdbx_strand_id
1 'polypeptide(L)'
;MRNKKVNPTPVDDPENSTPEQNKPITPTPEQVPPNPHDPDAAVVYRRIDPLSPYYLGSNDHPGNLICLVKLIGKNYEEWSRSMKLSLRDRQKYGFIDGTIVKPTNPDFLRDWDAL
;
A
#
# COMPACT_ATOMS: atom_id res chain seq x y z
N MET A 1 44.14 -37.34 -31.67
CA MET A 1 43.30 -38.46 -32.14
C MET A 1 42.10 -38.62 -31.21
N ARG A 2 40.91 -38.84 -31.76
CA ARG A 2 39.65 -39.14 -31.05
C ARG A 2 39.74 -40.51 -30.36
N ASN A 3 38.91 -40.74 -29.33
CA ASN A 3 38.13 -41.97 -29.05
C ASN A 3 37.26 -41.73 -27.78
N LYS A 4 35.96 -41.44 -27.93
CA LYS A 4 34.78 -42.32 -27.87
C LYS A 4 34.42 -42.89 -26.47
N LYS A 5 33.32 -42.35 -25.94
CA LYS A 5 32.35 -42.85 -24.92
C LYS A 5 32.45 -44.34 -24.58
N VAL A 6 32.29 -44.67 -23.28
CA VAL A 6 31.30 -45.64 -22.75
C VAL A 6 31.15 -45.38 -21.23
N ASN A 7 29.90 -45.20 -20.75
CA ASN A 7 29.53 -45.33 -19.33
C ASN A 7 29.09 -46.77 -19.06
N PRO A 8 29.30 -47.29 -17.84
CA PRO A 8 28.35 -48.22 -17.25
C PRO A 8 27.94 -47.81 -15.83
N THR A 9 26.63 -47.77 -15.59
CA THR A 9 25.94 -48.00 -14.29
C THR A 9 25.43 -49.46 -14.36
N PRO A 10 24.98 -50.19 -13.29
CA PRO A 10 24.50 -49.81 -11.94
C PRO A 10 25.10 -50.74 -10.83
N VAL A 11 24.84 -50.67 -9.51
CA VAL A 11 23.61 -50.98 -8.74
C VAL A 11 23.85 -50.72 -7.22
N ASP A 12 22.84 -50.16 -6.53
CA ASP A 12 22.27 -50.35 -5.16
C ASP A 12 23.18 -50.91 -4.02
N ASP A 13 23.19 -50.52 -2.74
CA ASP A 13 22.45 -49.70 -1.74
C ASP A 13 23.27 -49.87 -0.40
N PRO A 14 22.90 -49.46 0.84
CA PRO A 14 21.96 -48.47 1.38
C PRO A 14 22.55 -47.55 2.51
N GLU A 15 21.74 -46.59 2.97
CA GLU A 15 21.69 -45.99 4.33
C GLU A 15 22.93 -45.32 4.98
N ASN A 16 22.88 -43.99 5.11
CA ASN A 16 22.92 -43.35 6.44
C ASN A 16 22.30 -41.92 6.45
N SER A 17 21.16 -41.79 7.14
CA SER A 17 20.62 -40.70 7.98
C SER A 17 21.34 -39.32 7.95
N THR A 18 20.71 -38.15 7.81
CA THR A 18 19.54 -37.57 8.53
C THR A 18 19.13 -36.23 7.85
N PRO A 19 17.86 -35.76 7.97
CA PRO A 19 17.31 -34.59 7.26
C PRO A 19 17.20 -33.32 8.12
N GLU A 20 17.38 -32.14 7.52
CA GLU A 20 16.88 -30.81 7.97
C GLU A 20 17.40 -29.76 6.95
N GLN A 21 16.68 -28.77 6.43
CA GLN A 21 15.40 -28.21 6.80
C GLN A 21 14.94 -27.29 5.65
N ASN A 22 13.66 -27.37 5.31
CA ASN A 22 13.00 -26.52 4.33
C ASN A 22 13.19 -25.03 4.67
N LYS A 23 13.85 -24.27 3.79
CA LYS A 23 13.93 -22.81 3.88
C LYS A 23 12.59 -22.21 3.40
N PRO A 24 11.96 -21.27 4.12
CA PRO A 24 10.70 -20.66 3.69
C PRO A 24 10.87 -19.89 2.37
N ILE A 25 10.08 -20.26 1.37
CA ILE A 25 9.80 -19.45 0.19
C ILE A 25 8.89 -18.30 0.62
N THR A 26 9.41 -17.07 0.65
CA THR A 26 8.64 -15.85 0.87
C THR A 26 7.67 -15.67 -0.31
N PRO A 27 6.33 -15.64 -0.12
CA PRO A 27 5.43 -15.31 -1.22
C PRO A 27 5.38 -13.80 -1.45
N THR A 28 5.62 -13.42 -2.71
CA THR A 28 5.21 -12.15 -3.32
C THR A 28 3.75 -11.85 -3.01
N PRO A 29 3.32 -10.59 -2.74
CA PRO A 29 1.92 -10.27 -2.48
C PRO A 29 1.14 -10.28 -3.80
N GLU A 30 0.80 -11.47 -4.29
CA GLU A 30 -0.20 -11.67 -5.33
C GLU A 30 -1.56 -11.81 -4.64
N GLN A 31 -2.49 -10.90 -4.95
CA GLN A 31 -3.78 -10.84 -4.28
C GLN A 31 -4.65 -12.04 -4.69
N VAL A 32 -4.76 -13.02 -3.80
CA VAL A 32 -5.78 -14.07 -3.88
C VAL A 32 -7.17 -13.40 -3.74
N PRO A 33 -8.11 -13.59 -4.69
CA PRO A 33 -9.45 -13.04 -4.53
C PRO A 33 -10.16 -13.67 -3.32
N PRO A 34 -10.96 -12.92 -2.55
CA PRO A 34 -11.58 -13.44 -1.34
C PRO A 34 -12.59 -14.56 -1.66
N ASN A 35 -12.54 -15.61 -0.84
CA ASN A 35 -13.38 -16.80 -0.95
C ASN A 35 -14.86 -16.46 -0.63
N PRO A 36 -15.83 -16.76 -1.53
CA PRO A 36 -17.23 -16.33 -1.40
C PRO A 36 -18.09 -17.06 -0.35
N HIS A 37 -17.50 -17.84 0.57
CA HIS A 37 -18.25 -18.61 1.58
C HIS A 37 -17.91 -18.29 3.03
N ASP A 38 -17.11 -17.25 3.27
CA ASP A 38 -16.85 -16.75 4.60
C ASP A 38 -17.80 -15.58 4.91
N PRO A 39 -18.72 -15.69 5.89
CA PRO A 39 -19.62 -14.60 6.27
C PRO A 39 -18.87 -13.38 6.82
N ASP A 40 -17.58 -13.50 7.15
CA ASP A 40 -16.71 -12.40 7.60
C ASP A 40 -15.91 -11.76 6.44
N ALA A 41 -15.88 -12.40 5.25
CA ALA A 41 -15.24 -11.83 4.06
C ALA A 41 -16.00 -10.65 3.46
N ALA A 42 -17.27 -10.43 3.87
CA ALA A 42 -18.06 -9.25 3.50
C ALA A 42 -17.59 -7.96 4.20
N VAL A 43 -16.73 -8.04 5.23
CA VAL A 43 -15.86 -6.92 5.62
C VAL A 43 -14.70 -6.85 4.62
N VAL A 44 -15.06 -6.84 3.34
CA VAL A 44 -14.19 -6.47 2.24
C VAL A 44 -13.60 -5.15 2.66
N TYR A 45 -12.28 -5.07 2.81
CA TYR A 45 -11.57 -3.81 2.89
C TYR A 45 -11.96 -3.03 1.64
N ARG A 46 -13.02 -2.21 1.72
CA ARG A 46 -13.40 -1.31 0.64
C ARG A 46 -12.19 -0.41 0.45
N ARG A 47 -11.52 -0.59 -0.68
CA ARG A 47 -10.50 0.36 -1.10
C ARG A 47 -11.23 1.65 -1.41
N ILE A 48 -10.82 2.71 -0.73
CA ILE A 48 -11.31 4.06 -1.02
C ILE A 48 -10.93 4.36 -2.48
N ASP A 49 -11.90 4.83 -3.27
CA ASP A 49 -11.68 5.25 -4.66
C ASP A 49 -10.58 6.33 -4.69
N PRO A 50 -9.53 6.24 -5.54
CA PRO A 50 -8.53 7.30 -5.69
C PRO A 50 -9.08 8.68 -6.02
N LEU A 51 -10.30 8.77 -6.56
CA LEU A 51 -11.01 10.02 -6.82
C LEU A 51 -11.86 10.50 -5.63
N SER A 52 -11.97 9.69 -4.58
CA SER A 52 -12.66 10.07 -3.35
C SER A 52 -11.88 11.17 -2.64
N PRO A 53 -12.56 12.19 -2.07
CA PRO A 53 -11.92 13.18 -1.22
C PRO A 53 -11.20 12.57 0.00
N TYR A 54 -11.64 11.38 0.43
CA TYR A 54 -11.09 10.68 1.60
C TYR A 54 -9.90 9.77 1.28
N TYR A 55 -9.50 9.67 0.01
CA TYR A 55 -8.36 8.83 -0.38
C TYR A 55 -7.05 9.37 0.19
N LEU A 56 -6.27 8.52 0.84
CA LEU A 56 -4.91 8.82 1.29
C LEU A 56 -3.91 8.25 0.27
N GLY A 57 -3.30 9.14 -0.52
CA GLY A 57 -2.26 8.77 -1.46
C GLY A 57 -0.91 8.57 -0.78
N SER A 58 0.08 8.08 -1.54
CA SER A 58 1.44 7.85 -1.04
C SER A 58 2.15 9.10 -0.50
N ASN A 59 1.59 10.30 -0.72
CA ASN A 59 2.14 11.55 -0.22
C ASN A 59 1.44 12.08 1.05
N ASP A 60 0.40 11.40 1.54
CA ASP A 60 -0.43 11.85 2.67
C ASP A 60 0.00 11.24 4.02
N HIS A 61 1.25 10.77 4.11
CA HIS A 61 1.79 10.20 5.34
C HIS A 61 2.03 11.27 6.43
N PRO A 62 1.82 10.93 7.72
CA PRO A 62 2.22 11.77 8.83
C PRO A 62 3.72 12.13 8.73
N GLY A 63 4.02 13.42 8.79
CA GLY A 63 5.40 13.94 8.68
C GLY A 63 5.82 14.40 7.28
N ASN A 64 5.02 14.16 6.24
CA ASN A 64 5.27 14.75 4.94
C ASN A 64 5.00 16.26 4.94
N LEU A 65 5.90 17.02 4.32
CA LEU A 65 5.73 18.46 4.17
C LEU A 65 4.64 18.74 3.13
N ILE A 66 3.54 19.35 3.60
CA ILE A 66 2.45 19.78 2.71
C ILE A 66 2.94 20.93 1.81
N CYS A 67 3.67 21.88 2.38
CA CYS A 67 4.17 23.07 1.71
C CYS A 67 5.64 23.30 2.11
N LEU A 68 6.49 23.64 1.13
CA LEU A 68 7.91 23.93 1.38
C LEU A 68 8.14 25.34 1.95
N VAL A 69 7.22 26.27 1.69
CA VAL A 69 7.28 27.62 2.25
C VAL A 69 6.92 27.53 3.73
N LYS A 70 7.82 27.97 4.60
CA LYS A 70 7.60 28.03 6.05
C LYS A 70 6.99 29.38 6.43
N LEU A 71 6.02 29.37 7.33
CA LEU A 71 5.46 30.61 7.87
C LEU A 71 6.46 31.23 8.86
N ILE A 72 6.96 32.43 8.53
CA ILE A 72 7.90 33.21 9.35
C ILE A 72 7.31 34.56 9.78
N GLY A 73 5.97 34.65 9.80
CA GLY A 73 5.21 35.84 10.18
C GLY A 73 5.07 36.86 9.04
N LYS A 74 6.19 37.35 8.49
CA LYS A 74 6.17 38.40 7.45
C LYS A 74 5.76 37.90 6.06
N ASN A 75 5.79 36.59 5.81
CA ASN A 75 5.55 35.98 4.50
C ASN A 75 4.16 35.33 4.38
N TYR A 76 3.17 35.77 5.16
CA TYR A 76 1.85 35.14 5.19
C TYR A 76 1.21 35.02 3.80
N GLU A 77 1.30 36.06 2.96
CA GLU A 77 0.76 36.05 1.60
C GLU A 77 1.37 34.93 0.75
N GLU A 78 2.70 34.84 0.71
CA GLU A 78 3.43 33.82 -0.02
C GLU A 78 3.13 32.41 0.52
N TRP A 79 3.20 32.25 1.84
CA TRP A 79 2.89 30.99 2.52
C TRP A 79 1.47 30.53 2.24
N SER A 80 0.48 31.41 2.40
CA SER A 80 -0.93 31.07 2.23
C SER A 80 -1.24 30.68 0.78
N ARG A 81 -0.65 31.38 -0.19
CA ARG A 81 -0.78 31.03 -1.62
C ARG A 81 -0.15 29.66 -1.91
N SER A 82 1.06 29.42 -1.40
CA SER A 82 1.75 28.14 -1.60
C SER A 82 0.99 26.99 -0.94
N MET A 83 0.54 27.16 0.31
CA MET A 83 -0.25 26.16 1.03
C MET A 83 -1.56 25.83 0.30
N LYS A 84 -2.30 26.84 -0.17
CA LYS A 84 -3.53 26.64 -0.96
C LYS A 84 -3.28 25.84 -2.23
N LEU A 85 -2.20 26.14 -2.95
CA LEU A 85 -1.84 25.43 -4.17
C LEU A 85 -1.48 23.96 -3.87
N SER A 86 -0.60 23.73 -2.91
CA SER A 86 -0.18 22.38 -2.52
C SER A 86 -1.35 21.50 -2.04
N LEU A 87 -2.35 22.10 -1.39
CA LEU A 87 -3.56 21.37 -0.97
C LEU A 87 -4.50 21.09 -2.14
N ARG A 88 -4.60 21.99 -3.13
CA ARG A 88 -5.40 21.77 -4.35
C ARG A 88 -4.82 20.66 -5.21
N ASP A 89 -3.50 20.63 -5.35
CA ASP A 89 -2.80 19.58 -6.11
C ASP A 89 -3.02 18.20 -5.50
N ARG A 90 -3.21 18.13 -4.17
CA ARG A 90 -3.56 16.90 -3.44
C ARG A 90 -5.07 16.67 -3.31
N GLN A 91 -5.92 17.53 -3.87
CA GLN A 91 -7.38 17.51 -3.70
C GLN A 91 -7.84 17.56 -2.22
N LYS A 92 -7.01 18.12 -1.33
CA LYS A 92 -7.30 18.26 0.11
C LYS A 92 -7.73 19.68 0.51
N TYR A 93 -7.77 20.62 -0.42
CA TYR A 93 -8.18 21.99 -0.11
C TYR A 93 -9.63 22.08 0.40
N GLY A 94 -10.49 21.15 -0.01
CA GLY A 94 -11.90 21.13 0.37
C GLY A 94 -12.14 20.97 1.87
N PHE A 95 -11.19 20.36 2.60
CA PHE A 95 -11.25 20.27 4.07
C PHE A 95 -11.00 21.61 4.75
N ILE A 96 -10.23 22.50 4.11
CA ILE A 96 -9.86 23.81 4.66
C ILE A 96 -10.91 24.87 4.33
N ASP A 97 -11.47 24.85 3.12
CA ASP A 97 -12.51 25.80 2.73
C ASP A 97 -13.93 25.37 3.14
N GLY A 98 -14.08 24.15 3.67
CA GLY A 98 -15.34 23.62 4.19
C GLY A 98 -16.25 23.03 3.13
N THR A 99 -15.80 22.90 1.88
CA THR A 99 -16.57 22.21 0.82
C THR A 99 -16.64 20.70 1.04
N ILE A 100 -15.67 20.10 1.75
CA ILE A 100 -15.71 18.72 2.23
C ILE A 100 -16.03 18.75 3.72
N VAL A 101 -17.22 18.30 4.08
CA VAL A 101 -17.71 18.22 5.46
C VAL A 101 -17.72 16.78 5.96
N LYS A 102 -17.71 16.61 7.28
CA LYS A 102 -17.87 15.29 7.89
C LYS A 102 -19.15 14.62 7.38
N PRO A 103 -19.06 13.44 6.75
CA PRO A 103 -20.22 12.77 6.18
C PRO A 103 -21.14 12.21 7.27
N THR A 104 -22.44 12.11 6.96
CA THR A 104 -23.43 11.43 7.81
C THR A 104 -23.65 9.96 7.44
N ASN A 105 -23.28 9.59 6.21
CA ASN A 105 -23.36 8.21 5.75
C ASN A 105 -22.28 7.37 6.47
N PRO A 106 -22.65 6.26 7.15
CA PRO A 106 -21.71 5.38 7.84
C PRO A 106 -20.55 4.87 6.98
N ASP A 107 -20.80 4.64 5.68
CA ASP A 107 -19.78 4.15 4.75
C ASP A 107 -18.63 5.17 4.58
N PHE A 108 -18.98 6.43 4.39
CA PHE A 108 -18.00 7.51 4.26
C PHE A 108 -17.47 7.99 5.61
N LEU A 109 -18.22 7.75 6.70
CA LEU A 109 -17.79 8.10 8.05
C LEU A 109 -16.54 7.31 8.46
N ARG A 110 -16.49 6.03 8.11
CA ARG A 110 -15.29 5.20 8.33
C ARG A 110 -14.08 5.74 7.58
N ASP A 111 -14.27 6.20 6.35
CA ASP A 111 -13.20 6.76 5.53
C ASP A 111 -12.74 8.13 6.06
N TRP A 112 -13.67 8.94 6.59
CA TRP A 112 -13.39 10.21 7.27
C TRP A 112 -12.56 10.01 8.54
N ASP A 113 -12.89 9.00 9.35
CA ASP A 113 -12.18 8.71 10.60
C ASP A 113 -10.78 8.10 10.37
N ALA A 114 -10.46 7.68 9.14
CA ALA A 114 -9.16 7.13 8.76
C ALA A 114 -8.14 8.19 8.26
N LEU A 115 -8.57 9.46 8.11
CA LEU A 115 -7.73 10.58 7.67
C LEU A 115 -6.70 11.02 8.73
#